data_AF-A0A5B1R974-F1
#
_entry.id   AF-A0A5B1R974-F1
#
_cell.length_a   1.000
_cell.length_b   1.000
_cell.length_c   1.000
_cell.angle_alpha   90.00
_cell.angle_beta   90.00
_cell.angle_gamma   90.00
#
_symmetry.space_group_name_H-M   'P 1'
#
loop_
_entity.id
_entity.type
_entity.pdbx_description
1 polymer ?
#
loop_
_entity_poly.entity_id
_entity_poly.type
_entity_poly.pdbx_seq_one_letter_code
_entity_poly.pdbx_strand_id
1 'polypeptide(L)'
;MPHQLYLYAAGSNGNGQLATGDTEDAHIFTPCVFADHAPGVLPPNTEHILAYAGGGNHTLLLLSFRPDDPNAPARVELWGTGSNAKGQLGPSLNTQWSTFQPIHLPLPPLNLHEHTLTHIAAGWDTTFVVLRSPTRPHTDTILSCGGNDFGDLGAGFPAPLAAVHVLDFTPAIGACPFEVLHLAAGPHHALAVLRTTDGHAHLVGWGSARHGQLGAPAPSTHPTAPIATYALPRAVPLPARHPADAIAGLALGSQHSVLLLASGELLGLGSDRKAQLAGLGTVRAARALACSWSGTYVLVDAPGARREGPVVLSTGSGARGQLGRHHEGAAGAMLAAVEVPSAPGSERAVRRLVCGSEHVLVTAEPVAGGEVEVWGWGWNEHGNLGTGGTEDVYVATKLWPRHGADGGRVVGIGAGCGTSWIAVARPSA
;
A
#
# COMPACT_ATOMS: atom_id res chain seq x y z
N MET A 1 2.56 -27.87 12.57
CA MET A 1 2.49 -27.20 13.88
C MET A 1 1.76 -25.87 13.69
N PRO A 2 0.81 -25.50 14.56
CA PRO A 2 0.32 -24.13 14.59
C PRO A 2 1.52 -23.18 14.79
N HIS A 3 1.49 -22.06 14.09
CA HIS A 3 2.46 -20.99 14.26
C HIS A 3 1.71 -19.78 14.81
N GLN A 4 2.36 -19.06 15.72
CA GLN A 4 1.86 -17.78 16.21
C GLN A 4 2.48 -16.67 15.34
N LEU A 5 1.64 -15.75 14.90
CA LEU A 5 2.09 -14.55 14.20
C LEU A 5 2.43 -13.45 15.20
N TYR A 6 3.50 -12.73 14.86
CA TYR A 6 3.93 -11.54 15.56
C TYR A 6 4.09 -10.36 14.60
N LEU A 7 3.78 -9.15 15.07
CA LEU A 7 3.94 -7.91 14.30
C LEU A 7 4.83 -6.93 15.04
N TYR A 8 5.78 -6.34 14.33
CA TYR A 8 6.66 -5.29 14.84
C TYR A 8 6.55 -4.06 13.95
N ALA A 9 6.66 -2.87 14.53
CA ALA A 9 6.58 -1.60 13.82
C ALA A 9 7.75 -0.67 14.17
N ALA A 10 8.11 0.20 13.23
CA ALA A 10 9.07 1.29 13.42
C ALA A 10 8.58 2.54 12.68
N GLY A 11 8.99 3.72 13.15
CA GLY A 11 8.70 5.00 12.50
C GLY A 11 7.90 6.00 13.31
N SER A 12 7.16 6.84 12.60
CA SER A 12 6.35 7.91 13.16
C SER A 12 5.16 7.36 13.92
N ASN A 13 4.92 7.87 15.13
CA ASN A 13 3.88 7.38 16.02
C ASN A 13 3.15 8.49 16.78
N GLY A 14 3.28 9.76 16.39
CA GLY A 14 2.70 10.88 17.14
C GLY A 14 1.18 10.81 17.38
N ASN A 15 0.45 9.96 16.65
CA ASN A 15 -0.97 9.67 16.87
C ASN A 15 -1.26 8.20 17.23
N GLY A 16 -0.26 7.38 17.56
CA GLY A 16 -0.43 5.97 17.88
C GLY A 16 -0.52 5.04 16.65
N GLN A 17 -0.14 5.52 15.46
CA GLN A 17 -0.28 4.78 14.21
C GLN A 17 0.63 3.54 14.09
N LEU A 18 1.63 3.37 14.96
CA LEU A 18 2.43 2.14 15.04
C LEU A 18 1.77 1.03 15.87
N ALA A 19 0.78 1.39 16.69
CA ALA A 19 0.19 0.52 17.70
C ALA A 19 1.19 -0.02 18.74
N THR A 20 2.15 0.76 19.23
CA THR A 20 3.14 0.31 20.25
C THR A 20 2.64 0.41 21.69
N GLY A 21 1.40 0.86 21.90
CA GLY A 21 0.84 1.16 23.23
C GLY A 21 1.03 2.62 23.66
N ASP A 22 1.86 3.38 22.96
CA ASP A 22 2.17 4.78 23.21
C ASP A 22 2.06 5.63 21.93
N THR A 23 2.55 6.88 22.00
CA THR A 23 2.58 7.85 20.88
C THR A 23 3.99 8.31 20.56
N GLU A 24 5.01 7.54 20.94
CA GLU A 24 6.42 7.88 20.72
C GLU A 24 6.94 7.20 19.46
N ASP A 25 7.69 7.93 18.65
CA ASP A 25 8.33 7.37 17.45
C ASP A 25 9.23 6.19 17.84
N ALA A 26 9.16 5.11 17.06
CA ALA A 26 9.93 3.89 17.34
C ALA A 26 11.09 3.76 16.37
N HIS A 27 12.31 4.00 16.86
CA HIS A 27 13.53 3.92 16.03
C HIS A 27 14.07 2.49 15.87
N ILE A 28 13.44 1.51 16.51
CA ILE A 28 13.69 0.08 16.36
C ILE A 28 12.35 -0.62 16.14
N PHE A 29 12.33 -1.71 15.36
CA PHE A 29 11.12 -2.52 15.22
C PHE A 29 10.67 -3.02 16.60
N THR A 30 9.57 -2.46 17.08
CA THR A 30 8.99 -2.59 18.41
C THR A 30 7.70 -3.41 18.30
N PRO A 31 7.40 -4.33 19.23
CA PRO A 31 6.20 -5.16 19.17
C PRO A 31 4.91 -4.33 19.11
N CYS A 32 4.04 -4.60 18.12
CA CYS A 32 2.71 -3.99 18.05
C CYS A 32 1.77 -4.61 19.09
N VAL A 33 0.89 -3.81 19.66
CA VAL A 33 -0.11 -4.19 20.66
C VAL A 33 -1.48 -4.22 19.99
N PHE A 34 -2.14 -5.37 20.08
CA PHE A 34 -3.54 -5.53 19.73
C PHE A 34 -4.38 -5.46 21.02
N ALA A 35 -5.59 -4.92 20.93
CA ALA A 35 -6.54 -4.85 22.03
C ALA A 35 -6.62 -6.20 22.77
N ASP A 36 -6.52 -6.17 24.10
CA ASP A 36 -6.64 -7.36 24.97
C ASP A 36 -5.61 -8.48 24.71
N HIS A 37 -4.50 -8.17 24.05
CA HIS A 37 -3.44 -9.13 23.72
C HIS A 37 -2.05 -8.69 24.17
N ALA A 38 -1.16 -9.67 24.35
CA ALA A 38 0.22 -9.42 24.73
C ALA A 38 0.98 -8.67 23.61
N PRO A 39 1.95 -7.80 23.94
CA PRO A 39 2.74 -7.09 22.94
C PRO A 39 3.39 -8.02 21.92
N GLY A 40 3.26 -7.62 20.65
CA GLY A 40 3.75 -8.33 19.48
C GLY A 40 2.85 -9.44 19.00
N VAL A 41 1.91 -9.94 19.79
CA VAL A 41 1.10 -11.13 19.46
C VAL A 41 -0.17 -10.70 18.73
N LEU A 42 -0.37 -11.21 17.51
CA LEU A 42 -1.65 -11.02 16.82
C LEU A 42 -2.78 -11.79 17.54
N PRO A 43 -4.05 -11.36 17.38
CA PRO A 43 -5.17 -12.02 18.00
C PRO A 43 -5.20 -13.55 17.72
N PRO A 44 -5.71 -14.37 18.64
CA PRO A 44 -5.74 -15.83 18.46
C PRO A 44 -6.38 -16.26 17.14
N ASN A 45 -5.90 -17.37 16.59
CA ASN A 45 -6.36 -17.93 15.32
C ASN A 45 -6.15 -17.04 14.08
N THR A 46 -5.43 -15.91 14.17
CA THR A 46 -5.02 -15.19 12.96
C THR A 46 -4.15 -16.11 12.08
N GLU A 47 -4.58 -16.30 10.85
CA GLU A 47 -3.90 -17.14 9.86
C GLU A 47 -3.00 -16.31 8.96
N HIS A 48 -3.49 -15.16 8.49
CA HIS A 48 -2.74 -14.27 7.58
C HIS A 48 -3.03 -12.80 7.89
N ILE A 49 -2.01 -11.95 7.69
CA ILE A 49 -2.20 -10.52 7.47
C ILE A 49 -2.37 -10.34 5.95
N LEU A 50 -3.59 -10.09 5.52
CA LEU A 50 -3.96 -10.01 4.10
C LEU A 50 -3.50 -8.71 3.45
N ALA A 51 -3.54 -7.60 4.20
CA ALA A 51 -3.17 -6.28 3.69
C ALA A 51 -2.74 -5.32 4.80
N TYR A 52 -1.91 -4.35 4.43
CA TYR A 52 -1.50 -3.20 5.21
C TYR A 52 -1.90 -1.94 4.44
N ALA A 53 -2.46 -0.94 5.12
CA ALA A 53 -2.64 0.39 4.54
C ALA A 53 -2.35 1.45 5.61
N GLY A 54 -1.38 2.33 5.36
CA GLY A 54 -1.03 3.41 6.26
C GLY A 54 -1.32 4.77 5.64
N GLY A 55 -2.18 5.55 6.29
CA GLY A 55 -2.37 6.96 5.95
C GLY A 55 -1.32 7.85 6.60
N GLY A 56 -1.61 9.14 6.72
CA GLY A 56 -0.71 10.12 7.34
C GLY A 56 -0.47 9.81 8.81
N ASN A 57 -1.55 9.61 9.57
CA ASN A 57 -1.52 9.40 11.03
C ASN A 57 -2.39 8.22 11.48
N HIS A 58 -2.70 7.26 10.59
CA HIS A 58 -3.50 6.08 10.93
C HIS A 58 -3.04 4.86 10.13
N THR A 59 -3.33 3.68 10.66
CA THR A 59 -2.96 2.40 10.05
C THR A 59 -4.14 1.45 10.06
N LEU A 60 -4.29 0.68 8.99
CA LEU A 60 -5.26 -0.39 8.83
C LEU A 60 -4.56 -1.71 8.54
N LEU A 61 -5.11 -2.78 9.10
CA LEU A 61 -4.77 -4.17 8.78
C LEU A 61 -6.03 -4.92 8.38
N LEU A 62 -5.90 -5.77 7.37
CA LEU A 62 -6.91 -6.77 7.06
C LEU A 62 -6.40 -8.13 7.53
N LEU A 63 -7.08 -8.74 8.51
CA LEU A 63 -6.66 -10.00 9.12
C LEU A 63 -7.63 -11.12 8.74
N SER A 64 -7.11 -12.29 8.37
CA SER A 64 -7.91 -13.50 8.25
C SER A 64 -7.73 -14.40 9.46
N PHE A 65 -8.82 -15.03 9.87
CA PHE A 65 -8.90 -15.90 11.02
C PHE A 65 -9.33 -17.30 10.59
N ARG A 66 -8.64 -18.29 11.15
CA ARG A 66 -9.06 -19.67 11.03
C ARG A 66 -10.43 -19.84 11.71
N PRO A 67 -11.43 -20.41 11.03
CA PRO A 67 -12.73 -20.68 11.62
C PRO A 67 -12.65 -21.85 12.60
N ASP A 68 -13.54 -21.86 13.59
CA ASP A 68 -13.66 -22.97 14.55
C ASP A 68 -14.20 -24.24 13.87
N ASP A 69 -15.15 -24.08 12.92
CA ASP A 69 -15.59 -25.14 12.01
C ASP A 69 -14.70 -25.14 10.76
N PRO A 70 -13.93 -26.21 10.47
CA PRO A 70 -13.09 -26.30 9.29
C PRO A 70 -13.84 -26.15 7.95
N ASN A 71 -15.16 -26.33 7.94
CA ASN A 71 -16.00 -26.18 6.75
C ASN A 71 -16.58 -24.77 6.59
N ALA A 72 -16.47 -23.92 7.62
CA ALA A 72 -16.92 -22.53 7.53
C ALA A 72 -15.91 -21.69 6.74
N PRO A 73 -16.34 -20.60 6.08
CA PRO A 73 -15.41 -19.68 5.44
C PRO A 73 -14.53 -18.99 6.48
N ALA A 74 -13.30 -18.65 6.09
CA ALA A 74 -12.40 -17.86 6.93
C ALA A 74 -13.05 -16.50 7.26
N ARG A 75 -12.97 -16.10 8.52
CA ARG A 75 -13.46 -14.80 8.95
C ARG A 75 -12.40 -13.75 8.62
N VAL A 76 -12.80 -12.62 8.07
CA VAL A 76 -11.90 -11.50 7.76
C VAL A 76 -12.35 -10.28 8.55
N GLU A 77 -11.42 -9.64 9.25
CA GLU A 77 -11.70 -8.45 10.07
C GLU A 77 -10.80 -7.29 9.69
N LEU A 78 -11.36 -6.08 9.79
CA LEU A 78 -10.63 -4.83 9.67
C LEU A 78 -10.17 -4.39 11.05
N TRP A 79 -8.87 -4.15 11.19
CA TRP A 79 -8.24 -3.63 12.39
C TRP A 79 -7.58 -2.29 12.08
N GLY A 80 -7.52 -1.38 13.04
CA GLY A 80 -6.79 -0.13 12.85
C GLY A 80 -6.36 0.55 14.13
N THR A 81 -5.49 1.55 13.98
CA THR A 81 -4.91 2.35 15.05
C THR A 81 -4.61 3.76 14.52
N GLY A 82 -4.29 4.69 15.41
CA GLY A 82 -3.88 6.04 15.05
C GLY A 82 -4.97 7.08 15.27
N SER A 83 -4.86 8.18 14.54
CA SER A 83 -5.81 9.29 14.56
C SER A 83 -7.16 8.91 13.95
N ASN A 84 -8.23 9.31 14.62
CA ASN A 84 -9.58 9.33 14.04
C ASN A 84 -10.18 10.75 13.95
N ALA A 85 -9.34 11.79 13.92
CA ALA A 85 -9.81 13.18 13.99
C ALA A 85 -10.76 13.59 12.84
N LYS A 86 -10.74 12.88 11.71
CA LYS A 86 -11.65 13.09 10.57
C LYS A 86 -12.60 11.91 10.32
N GLY A 87 -12.60 10.88 11.18
CA GLY A 87 -13.42 9.67 11.02
C GLY A 87 -12.80 8.58 10.13
N GLN A 88 -11.49 8.63 9.85
CA GLN A 88 -10.79 7.69 8.97
C GLN A 88 -10.70 6.24 9.49
N LEU A 89 -10.86 6.00 10.79
CA LEU A 89 -11.00 4.69 11.42
C LEU A 89 -12.47 4.28 11.60
N GLY A 90 -13.41 5.13 11.18
CA GLY A 90 -14.85 4.90 11.27
C GLY A 90 -15.60 6.01 12.02
N PRO A 91 -16.92 6.11 11.80
CA PRO A 91 -17.75 7.21 12.31
C PRO A 91 -18.07 7.11 13.81
N SER A 92 -17.98 5.90 14.37
CA SER A 92 -18.40 5.60 15.75
C SER A 92 -17.33 5.91 16.81
N LEU A 93 -16.17 6.38 16.37
CA LEU A 93 -14.97 6.50 17.19
C LEU A 93 -14.64 7.98 17.35
N ASN A 94 -14.47 8.47 18.57
CA ASN A 94 -14.07 9.87 18.80
C ASN A 94 -12.69 9.96 19.46
N THR A 95 -11.87 8.93 19.29
CA THR A 95 -10.62 8.77 20.03
C THR A 95 -9.49 8.35 19.10
N GLN A 96 -8.29 8.82 19.44
CA GLN A 96 -7.04 8.29 18.97
C GLN A 96 -6.77 6.93 19.62
N TRP A 97 -6.17 5.99 18.88
CA TRP A 97 -5.73 4.71 19.41
C TRP A 97 -4.23 4.53 19.27
N SER A 98 -3.59 4.04 20.33
CA SER A 98 -2.18 3.60 20.35
C SER A 98 -2.04 2.08 20.31
N THR A 99 -3.14 1.36 20.05
CA THR A 99 -3.19 -0.10 19.92
C THR A 99 -4.09 -0.45 18.74
N PHE A 100 -3.84 -1.56 18.08
CA PHE A 100 -4.75 -2.06 17.05
C PHE A 100 -6.07 -2.48 17.68
N GLN A 101 -7.16 -1.93 17.18
CA GLN A 101 -8.53 -2.20 17.59
C GLN A 101 -9.35 -2.70 16.40
N PRO A 102 -10.35 -3.58 16.61
CA PRO A 102 -11.28 -3.95 15.55
C PRO A 102 -12.11 -2.73 15.13
N ILE A 103 -12.23 -2.51 13.82
CA ILE A 103 -13.05 -1.46 13.25
C ILE A 103 -14.41 -2.02 12.86
N HIS A 104 -15.46 -1.48 13.49
CA HIS A 104 -16.84 -1.83 13.18
C HIS A 104 -17.45 -0.81 12.21
N LEU A 105 -17.60 -1.23 10.96
CA LEU A 105 -18.31 -0.44 9.95
C LEU A 105 -19.83 -0.61 10.12
N PRO A 106 -20.65 0.41 9.80
CA PRO A 106 -22.11 0.35 9.89
C PRO A 106 -22.72 -0.47 8.74
N LEU A 107 -22.35 -1.76 8.64
CA LEU A 107 -22.75 -2.65 7.55
C LEU A 107 -24.25 -3.00 7.55
N PRO A 108 -24.92 -3.26 8.69
CA PRO A 108 -26.34 -3.64 8.66
C PRO A 108 -27.26 -2.56 8.07
N PRO A 109 -27.16 -1.26 8.44
CA PRO A 109 -27.93 -0.20 7.80
C PRO A 109 -27.71 -0.05 6.28
N LEU A 110 -26.55 -0.51 5.79
CA LEU A 110 -26.20 -0.49 4.36
C LEU A 110 -26.59 -1.78 3.63
N ASN A 111 -27.19 -2.76 4.31
CA ASN A 111 -27.45 -4.11 3.80
C ASN A 111 -26.17 -4.85 3.36
N LEU A 112 -25.06 -4.62 4.07
CA LEU A 112 -23.74 -5.19 3.79
C LEU A 112 -23.24 -6.18 4.85
N HIS A 113 -24.07 -6.56 5.82
CA HIS A 113 -23.65 -7.35 6.99
C HIS A 113 -23.18 -8.78 6.67
N GLU A 114 -23.58 -9.36 5.54
CA GLU A 114 -23.10 -10.67 5.07
C GLU A 114 -21.90 -10.56 4.12
N HIS A 115 -21.41 -9.36 3.82
CA HIS A 115 -20.32 -9.18 2.85
C HIS A 115 -18.96 -9.38 3.52
N THR A 116 -18.02 -9.92 2.76
CA THR A 116 -16.64 -10.12 3.22
C THR A 116 -15.76 -8.97 2.76
N LEU A 117 -14.89 -8.52 3.65
CA LEU A 117 -13.86 -7.52 3.35
C LEU A 117 -12.79 -8.14 2.44
N THR A 118 -12.43 -7.46 1.36
CA THR A 118 -11.48 -8.00 0.36
C THR A 118 -10.26 -7.11 0.10
N HIS A 119 -10.42 -5.79 0.18
CA HIS A 119 -9.34 -4.84 -0.07
C HIS A 119 -9.45 -3.65 0.89
N ILE A 120 -8.29 -3.06 1.18
CA ILE A 120 -8.17 -1.81 1.92
C ILE A 120 -7.18 -0.88 1.20
N ALA A 121 -7.39 0.43 1.32
CA ALA A 121 -6.43 1.44 0.95
C ALA A 121 -6.57 2.65 1.87
N ALA A 122 -5.51 3.45 2.00
CA ALA A 122 -5.52 4.65 2.83
C ALA A 122 -4.90 5.83 2.07
N GLY A 123 -5.59 6.97 2.08
CA GLY A 123 -5.02 8.27 1.74
C GLY A 123 -4.45 8.96 2.98
N TRP A 124 -4.25 10.27 2.93
CA TRP A 124 -3.69 11.02 4.06
C TRP A 124 -4.55 10.90 5.33
N ASP A 125 -5.81 11.29 5.22
CA ASP A 125 -6.82 11.19 6.30
C ASP A 125 -8.03 10.37 5.85
N THR A 126 -7.89 9.45 4.89
CA THR A 126 -9.02 8.78 4.26
C THR A 126 -8.78 7.28 4.21
N THR A 127 -9.84 6.51 4.44
CA THR A 127 -9.84 5.05 4.37
C THR A 127 -10.79 4.59 3.28
N PHE A 128 -10.39 3.54 2.56
CA PHE A 128 -11.24 2.83 1.61
C PHE A 128 -11.29 1.35 1.95
N VAL A 129 -12.48 0.76 1.85
CA VAL A 129 -12.73 -0.65 2.16
C VAL A 129 -13.62 -1.25 1.09
N VAL A 130 -13.21 -2.39 0.52
CA VAL A 130 -14.01 -3.13 -0.47
C VAL A 130 -14.72 -4.30 0.19
N LEU A 131 -16.03 -4.36 0.00
CA LEU A 131 -16.89 -5.45 0.44
C LEU A 131 -17.41 -6.24 -0.75
N ARG A 132 -17.31 -7.56 -0.66
CA ARG A 132 -17.79 -8.50 -1.68
C ARG A 132 -18.94 -9.34 -1.13
N SER A 133 -20.00 -9.42 -1.91
CA SER A 133 -21.11 -10.33 -1.61
C SER A 133 -20.67 -11.78 -1.85
N PRO A 134 -20.85 -12.70 -0.88
CA PRO A 134 -20.51 -14.10 -1.06
C PRO A 134 -21.46 -14.82 -2.04
N THR A 135 -22.66 -14.27 -2.26
CA THR A 135 -23.73 -14.90 -3.06
C THR A 135 -24.01 -14.18 -4.37
N ARG A 136 -23.51 -12.95 -4.54
CA ARG A 136 -23.79 -12.11 -5.72
C ARG A 136 -22.47 -11.65 -6.35
N PRO A 137 -21.91 -12.38 -7.32
CA PRO A 137 -20.68 -11.96 -7.99
C PRO A 137 -20.88 -10.62 -8.71
N HIS A 138 -19.80 -9.87 -8.88
CA HIS A 138 -19.81 -8.54 -9.52
C HIS A 138 -20.77 -7.54 -8.87
N THR A 139 -20.92 -7.57 -7.54
CA THR A 139 -21.67 -6.55 -6.78
C THR A 139 -20.83 -5.96 -5.66
N ASP A 140 -19.52 -5.81 -5.93
CA ASP A 140 -18.61 -5.26 -4.93
C ASP A 140 -18.99 -3.81 -4.60
N THR A 141 -18.85 -3.46 -3.32
CA THR A 141 -19.11 -2.11 -2.83
C THR A 141 -17.82 -1.54 -2.25
N ILE A 142 -17.49 -0.29 -2.62
CA ILE A 142 -16.40 0.45 -1.99
C ILE A 142 -16.99 1.45 -1.00
N LEU A 143 -16.56 1.34 0.25
CA LEU A 143 -16.85 2.31 1.31
C LEU A 143 -15.67 3.25 1.48
N SER A 144 -15.95 4.52 1.78
CA SER A 144 -14.93 5.49 2.22
C SER A 144 -15.34 6.24 3.48
N CYS A 145 -14.36 6.65 4.29
CA CYS A 145 -14.54 7.53 5.44
C CYS A 145 -13.27 8.35 5.70
N GLY A 146 -13.41 9.44 6.46
CA GLY A 146 -12.29 10.34 6.78
C GLY A 146 -12.41 11.73 6.17
N GLY A 147 -11.26 12.35 5.91
CA GLY A 147 -11.14 13.67 5.29
C GLY A 147 -11.51 13.67 3.80
N ASN A 148 -11.95 14.83 3.31
CA ASN A 148 -12.37 15.02 1.93
C ASN A 148 -11.83 16.31 1.30
N ASP A 149 -10.76 16.90 1.85
CA ASP A 149 -10.32 18.25 1.46
C ASP A 149 -9.93 18.35 -0.02
N PHE A 150 -9.61 17.22 -0.66
CA PHE A 150 -9.24 17.13 -2.08
C PHE A 150 -10.21 16.29 -2.91
N GLY A 151 -11.41 15.99 -2.38
CA GLY A 151 -12.35 15.06 -3.00
C GLY A 151 -11.96 13.60 -2.76
N ASP A 152 -11.14 13.35 -1.73
CA ASP A 152 -10.53 12.07 -1.41
C ASP A 152 -11.57 10.97 -1.15
N LEU A 153 -12.74 11.32 -0.62
CA LEU A 153 -13.78 10.32 -0.34
C LEU A 153 -14.40 9.72 -1.60
N GLY A 154 -14.34 10.40 -2.75
CA GLY A 154 -15.07 9.99 -3.94
C GLY A 154 -16.60 10.13 -3.78
N ALA A 155 -17.07 10.94 -2.82
CA ALA A 155 -18.48 11.10 -2.47
C ALA A 155 -19.06 12.49 -2.84
N GLY A 156 -18.32 13.28 -3.63
CA GLY A 156 -18.71 14.63 -4.01
C GLY A 156 -18.41 15.69 -2.95
N PHE A 157 -18.93 16.90 -3.18
CA PHE A 157 -18.84 18.03 -2.27
C PHE A 157 -20.22 18.66 -2.00
N PRO A 158 -20.50 19.06 -0.74
CA PRO A 158 -19.83 18.61 0.48
C PRO A 158 -20.16 17.13 0.77
N ALA A 159 -19.31 16.45 1.53
CA ALA A 159 -19.60 15.11 2.05
C ALA A 159 -19.75 15.19 3.58
N PRO A 160 -20.76 14.54 4.18
CA PRO A 160 -20.87 14.45 5.63
C PRO A 160 -19.58 13.95 6.30
N LEU A 161 -19.07 14.71 7.27
CA LEU A 161 -17.96 14.31 8.13
C LEU A 161 -18.38 13.18 9.07
N ALA A 162 -17.42 12.39 9.54
CA ALA A 162 -17.66 11.29 10.47
C ALA A 162 -18.80 10.36 10.02
N ALA A 163 -18.85 10.09 8.71
CA ALA A 163 -19.80 9.19 8.08
C ALA A 163 -19.03 8.22 7.17
N VAL A 164 -19.67 7.09 6.88
CA VAL A 164 -19.23 6.16 5.84
C VAL A 164 -20.03 6.44 4.57
N HIS A 165 -19.32 6.54 3.44
CA HIS A 165 -19.88 6.83 2.13
C HIS A 165 -19.79 5.59 1.25
N VAL A 166 -20.87 5.29 0.52
CA VAL A 166 -20.88 4.28 -0.54
C VAL A 166 -20.50 4.99 -1.84
N LEU A 167 -19.41 4.59 -2.48
CA LEU A 167 -18.96 5.21 -3.73
C LEU A 167 -19.90 4.83 -4.88
N ASP A 168 -20.33 5.85 -5.63
CA ASP A 168 -21.11 5.68 -6.86
C ASP A 168 -20.20 5.74 -8.10
N PHE A 169 -20.13 4.63 -8.83
CA PHE A 169 -19.36 4.50 -10.06
C PHE A 169 -20.21 4.67 -11.32
N THR A 170 -21.52 4.88 -11.18
CA THR A 170 -22.45 5.09 -12.31
C THR A 170 -21.99 6.17 -13.28
N PRO A 171 -21.44 7.33 -12.84
CA PRO A 171 -20.92 8.35 -13.74
C PRO A 171 -19.70 7.89 -14.57
N ALA A 172 -18.97 6.89 -14.11
CA ALA A 172 -17.73 6.41 -14.73
C ALA A 172 -17.94 5.21 -15.65
N ILE A 173 -18.83 4.28 -15.29
CA ILE A 173 -19.01 2.99 -15.98
C ILE A 173 -20.46 2.66 -16.34
N GLY A 174 -21.39 3.59 -16.08
CA GLY A 174 -22.82 3.33 -16.19
C GLY A 174 -23.37 2.48 -15.03
N ALA A 175 -24.67 2.18 -15.06
CA ALA A 175 -25.34 1.37 -14.04
C ALA A 175 -25.07 -0.13 -14.26
N CYS A 176 -23.79 -0.51 -14.22
CA CYS A 176 -23.30 -1.85 -14.48
C CYS A 176 -22.76 -2.48 -13.19
N PRO A 177 -23.15 -3.72 -12.85
CA PRO A 177 -22.52 -4.46 -11.76
C PRO A 177 -21.03 -4.68 -12.06
N PHE A 178 -20.19 -4.62 -11.03
CA PHE A 178 -18.75 -4.76 -11.15
C PHE A 178 -18.13 -5.51 -9.96
N GLU A 179 -16.95 -6.05 -10.19
CA GLU A 179 -16.03 -6.47 -9.13
C GLU A 179 -14.80 -5.57 -9.12
N VAL A 180 -14.23 -5.35 -7.94
CA VAL A 180 -12.97 -4.62 -7.78
C VAL A 180 -11.81 -5.60 -7.93
N LEU A 181 -10.92 -5.31 -8.88
CA LEU A 181 -9.69 -6.09 -9.10
C LEU A 181 -8.51 -5.51 -8.35
N HIS A 182 -8.41 -4.18 -8.35
CA HIS A 182 -7.34 -3.44 -7.69
C HIS A 182 -7.89 -2.15 -7.10
N LEU A 183 -7.36 -1.77 -5.95
CA LEU A 183 -7.61 -0.51 -5.29
C LEU A 183 -6.29 0.00 -4.71
N ALA A 184 -5.93 1.25 -4.99
CA ALA A 184 -4.76 1.89 -4.42
C ALA A 184 -5.05 3.37 -4.17
N ALA A 185 -4.41 3.93 -3.16
CA ALA A 185 -4.50 5.33 -2.79
C ALA A 185 -3.10 5.91 -2.62
N GLY A 186 -2.90 7.12 -3.15
CA GLY A 186 -1.84 8.02 -2.72
C GLY A 186 -2.39 8.97 -1.63
N PRO A 187 -1.61 9.96 -1.18
CA PRO A 187 -2.03 10.91 -0.15
C PRO A 187 -3.38 11.59 -0.43
N HIS A 188 -3.63 11.96 -1.69
CA HIS A 188 -4.80 12.76 -2.05
C HIS A 188 -5.54 12.30 -3.31
N HIS A 189 -5.30 11.08 -3.78
CA HIS A 189 -6.02 10.52 -4.92
C HIS A 189 -6.06 9.01 -4.84
N ALA A 190 -7.07 8.40 -5.45
CA ALA A 190 -7.23 6.96 -5.49
C ALA A 190 -7.57 6.48 -6.91
N LEU A 191 -7.18 5.24 -7.17
CA LEU A 191 -7.48 4.51 -8.40
C LEU A 191 -8.07 3.15 -8.06
N ALA A 192 -9.07 2.74 -8.84
CA ALA A 192 -9.60 1.39 -8.81
C ALA A 192 -9.67 0.81 -10.23
N VAL A 193 -9.41 -0.49 -10.35
CA VAL A 193 -9.71 -1.26 -11.56
C VAL A 193 -10.97 -2.07 -11.29
N LEU A 194 -12.02 -1.79 -12.05
CA LEU A 194 -13.33 -2.43 -11.94
C LEU A 194 -13.53 -3.34 -13.14
N ARG A 195 -14.02 -4.56 -12.94
CA ARG A 195 -14.44 -5.46 -14.02
C ARG A 195 -15.95 -5.61 -14.02
N THR A 196 -16.58 -5.17 -15.10
CA THR A 196 -18.03 -5.28 -15.32
C THR A 196 -18.40 -6.69 -15.77
N THR A 197 -19.70 -7.01 -15.71
CA THR A 197 -20.24 -8.34 -16.06
C THR A 197 -20.05 -8.73 -17.52
N ASP A 198 -19.84 -7.77 -18.42
CA ASP A 198 -19.48 -7.98 -19.82
C ASP A 198 -17.99 -8.33 -20.02
N GLY A 199 -17.21 -8.37 -18.93
CA GLY A 199 -15.79 -8.69 -18.92
C GLY A 199 -14.87 -7.49 -19.17
N HIS A 200 -15.40 -6.29 -19.41
CA HIS A 200 -14.59 -5.10 -19.61
C HIS A 200 -13.97 -4.59 -18.31
N ALA A 201 -12.71 -4.18 -18.39
CA ALA A 201 -11.99 -3.59 -17.26
C ALA A 201 -11.91 -2.06 -17.41
N HIS A 202 -12.40 -1.37 -16.39
CA HIS A 202 -12.46 0.08 -16.30
C HIS A 202 -11.47 0.57 -15.25
N LEU A 203 -10.59 1.51 -15.63
CA LEU A 203 -9.81 2.27 -14.66
C LEU A 203 -10.61 3.50 -14.26
N VAL A 204 -10.87 3.63 -12.96
CA VAL A 204 -11.58 4.78 -12.40
C VAL A 204 -10.72 5.46 -11.33
N GLY A 205 -10.93 6.76 -11.13
CA GLY A 205 -10.16 7.52 -10.15
C GLY A 205 -10.87 8.77 -9.67
N TRP A 206 -10.45 9.24 -8.49
CA TRP A 206 -10.98 10.42 -7.80
C TRP A 206 -9.92 11.05 -6.88
N GLY A 207 -10.19 12.24 -6.37
CA GLY A 207 -9.28 13.07 -5.58
C GLY A 207 -8.52 14.10 -6.42
N SER A 208 -7.36 14.54 -5.93
CA SER A 208 -6.44 15.49 -6.57
C SER A 208 -6.03 15.04 -7.98
N ALA A 209 -6.14 15.94 -8.94
CA ALA A 209 -5.84 15.69 -10.35
C ALA A 209 -4.93 16.74 -11.00
N ARG A 210 -4.53 17.79 -10.25
CA ARG A 210 -3.85 18.97 -10.79
C ARG A 210 -2.52 18.69 -11.52
N HIS A 211 -1.94 17.52 -11.32
CA HIS A 211 -0.68 17.11 -11.96
C HIS A 211 -0.86 16.01 -13.00
N GLY A 212 -2.10 15.61 -13.31
CA GLY A 212 -2.41 14.55 -14.29
C GLY A 212 -2.34 13.14 -13.74
N GLN A 213 -2.26 12.96 -12.40
CA GLN A 213 -2.18 11.63 -11.75
C GLN A 213 -3.43 10.75 -11.96
N LEU A 214 -4.52 11.34 -12.45
CA LEU A 214 -5.78 10.70 -12.82
C LEU A 214 -6.02 10.78 -14.34
N GLY A 215 -4.94 10.83 -15.12
CA GLY A 215 -4.95 11.01 -16.57
C GLY A 215 -5.15 12.48 -16.99
N ALA A 216 -4.96 12.74 -18.28
CA ALA A 216 -5.20 14.06 -18.84
C ALA A 216 -6.68 14.47 -18.66
N PRO A 217 -6.96 15.75 -18.36
CA PRO A 217 -8.33 16.25 -18.43
C PRO A 217 -8.87 16.07 -19.85
N ALA A 218 -10.18 15.80 -19.98
CA ALA A 218 -10.81 15.81 -21.29
C ALA A 218 -10.59 17.18 -21.95
N PRO A 219 -10.31 17.25 -23.27
CA PRO A 219 -10.11 18.52 -23.96
C PRO A 219 -11.35 19.40 -23.79
N SER A 220 -11.24 20.47 -23.00
CA SER A 220 -12.31 21.45 -22.83
C SER A 220 -12.21 22.53 -23.91
N THR A 221 -13.36 22.92 -24.46
CA THR A 221 -13.48 24.01 -25.44
C THR A 221 -13.19 25.40 -24.87
N HIS A 222 -13.06 25.49 -23.54
CA HIS A 222 -12.61 26.69 -22.83
C HIS A 222 -11.29 26.38 -22.12
N PRO A 223 -10.23 27.20 -22.30
CA PRO A 223 -9.01 27.10 -21.52
C PRO A 223 -9.29 27.63 -20.10
N THR A 224 -10.03 26.85 -19.31
CA THR A 224 -10.23 27.10 -17.89
C THR A 224 -9.13 26.39 -17.11
N ALA A 225 -8.84 26.93 -15.91
CA ALA A 225 -7.75 26.49 -15.04
C ALA A 225 -7.64 24.96 -14.92
N PRO A 226 -6.42 24.41 -14.72
CA PRO A 226 -6.23 22.98 -14.56
C PRO A 226 -7.16 22.41 -13.49
N ILE A 227 -7.85 21.31 -13.80
CA ILE A 227 -8.77 20.65 -12.86
C ILE A 227 -7.98 20.24 -11.61
N ALA A 228 -8.29 20.86 -10.49
CA ALA A 228 -7.57 20.64 -9.26
C ALA A 228 -7.88 19.26 -8.64
N THR A 229 -9.16 18.87 -8.67
CA THR A 229 -9.72 17.71 -7.96
C THR A 229 -10.94 17.15 -8.68
N TYR A 230 -11.16 15.83 -8.60
CA TYR A 230 -12.41 15.16 -8.96
C TYR A 230 -13.02 14.53 -7.70
N ALA A 231 -14.12 15.10 -7.20
CA ALA A 231 -14.74 14.60 -5.97
C ALA A 231 -15.62 13.35 -6.15
N LEU A 232 -15.88 12.96 -7.39
CA LEU A 232 -16.61 11.73 -7.74
C LEU A 232 -15.72 10.85 -8.63
N PRO A 233 -15.86 9.50 -8.55
CA PRO A 233 -15.18 8.59 -9.44
C PRO A 233 -15.45 8.92 -10.91
N ARG A 234 -14.39 8.94 -11.70
CA ARG A 234 -14.47 9.11 -13.16
C ARG A 234 -13.63 8.07 -13.86
N ALA A 235 -13.99 7.77 -15.10
CA ALA A 235 -13.12 6.99 -15.98
C ALA A 235 -11.80 7.74 -16.20
N VAL A 236 -10.69 7.03 -16.01
CA VAL A 236 -9.35 7.52 -16.32
C VAL A 236 -8.98 7.02 -17.71
N PRO A 237 -8.81 7.92 -18.70
CA PRO A 237 -8.49 7.52 -20.05
C PRO A 237 -7.09 6.91 -20.10
N LEU A 238 -6.99 5.76 -20.76
CA LEU A 238 -5.72 5.09 -21.06
C LEU A 238 -5.53 5.00 -22.58
N PRO A 239 -4.28 4.91 -23.05
CA PRO A 239 -4.00 4.57 -24.45
C PRO A 239 -4.72 3.29 -24.87
N ALA A 240 -5.05 3.19 -26.16
CA ALA A 240 -5.59 1.97 -26.74
C ALA A 240 -4.61 0.81 -26.45
N ARG A 241 -5.14 -0.28 -25.91
CA ARG A 241 -4.37 -1.45 -25.47
C ARG A 241 -5.01 -2.73 -25.95
N HIS A 242 -4.20 -3.78 -26.09
CA HIS A 242 -4.73 -5.10 -26.40
C HIS A 242 -5.59 -5.59 -25.23
N PRO A 243 -6.81 -6.14 -25.45
CA PRO A 243 -7.69 -6.55 -24.35
C PRO A 243 -7.08 -7.59 -23.40
N ALA A 244 -6.19 -8.45 -23.91
CA ALA A 244 -5.49 -9.44 -23.09
C ALA A 244 -4.39 -8.85 -22.19
N ASP A 245 -3.96 -7.60 -22.45
CA ASP A 245 -2.97 -6.92 -21.61
C ASP A 245 -3.66 -6.12 -20.49
N ALA A 246 -4.28 -6.87 -19.58
CA ALA A 246 -5.04 -6.33 -18.47
C ALA A 246 -4.13 -5.60 -17.46
N ILE A 247 -4.72 -4.68 -16.69
CA ILE A 247 -4.02 -4.07 -15.55
C ILE A 247 -3.90 -5.14 -14.46
N ALA A 248 -2.66 -5.41 -14.04
CA ALA A 248 -2.30 -6.40 -13.04
C ALA A 248 -1.88 -5.78 -11.69
N GLY A 249 -1.66 -4.46 -11.64
CA GLY A 249 -1.31 -3.76 -10.41
C GLY A 249 -1.37 -2.24 -10.52
N LEU A 250 -1.50 -1.58 -9.37
CA LEU A 250 -1.52 -0.13 -9.20
C LEU A 250 -0.55 0.26 -8.07
N ALA A 251 0.19 1.35 -8.24
CA ALA A 251 0.80 2.07 -7.13
C ALA A 251 0.80 3.57 -7.38
N LEU A 252 0.60 4.33 -6.32
CA LEU A 252 0.34 5.77 -6.37
C LEU A 252 1.33 6.49 -5.46
N GLY A 253 1.95 7.54 -5.98
CA GLY A 253 2.72 8.48 -5.17
C GLY A 253 1.91 9.73 -4.82
N SER A 254 2.57 10.84 -4.52
CA SER A 254 1.90 12.09 -4.13
C SER A 254 1.19 12.78 -5.30
N GLN A 255 1.77 12.69 -6.49
CA GLN A 255 1.36 13.42 -7.69
C GLN A 255 1.50 12.60 -8.97
N HIS A 256 1.68 11.28 -8.83
CA HIS A 256 1.81 10.36 -9.95
C HIS A 256 1.14 9.02 -9.61
N SER A 257 0.81 8.26 -10.66
CA SER A 257 0.24 6.93 -10.58
C SER A 257 0.94 6.05 -11.61
N VAL A 258 1.22 4.79 -11.23
CA VAL A 258 1.84 3.81 -12.12
C VAL A 258 1.00 2.55 -12.16
N LEU A 259 0.79 2.05 -13.36
CA LEU A 259 0.03 0.84 -13.63
C LEU A 259 0.99 -0.23 -14.14
N LEU A 260 0.86 -1.44 -13.61
CA LEU A 260 1.50 -2.64 -14.14
C LEU A 260 0.51 -3.37 -15.04
N LEU A 261 0.93 -3.71 -16.25
CA LEU A 261 0.17 -4.52 -17.17
C LEU A 261 0.58 -6.00 -17.08
N ALA A 262 -0.30 -6.91 -17.51
CA ALA A 262 -0.07 -8.36 -17.49
C ALA A 262 1.13 -8.78 -18.35
N SER A 263 1.48 -7.97 -19.37
CA SER A 263 2.69 -8.10 -20.18
C SER A 263 4.00 -7.80 -19.43
N GLY A 264 3.90 -7.20 -18.23
CA GLY A 264 5.05 -6.67 -17.49
C GLY A 264 5.51 -5.30 -17.99
N GLU A 265 4.73 -4.63 -18.84
CA GLU A 265 4.92 -3.21 -19.20
C GLU A 265 4.30 -2.28 -18.14
N LEU A 266 4.78 -1.04 -18.11
CA LEU A 266 4.37 -0.02 -17.15
C LEU A 266 3.78 1.20 -17.85
N LEU A 267 2.70 1.75 -17.29
CA LEU A 267 2.12 3.04 -17.71
C LEU A 267 2.21 4.04 -16.57
N GLY A 268 2.81 5.20 -16.83
CA GLY A 268 2.92 6.30 -15.87
C GLY A 268 1.92 7.42 -16.18
N LEU A 269 1.27 7.94 -15.13
CA LEU A 269 0.38 9.09 -15.18
C LEU A 269 0.85 10.15 -14.17
N GLY A 270 0.80 11.42 -14.55
CA GLY A 270 0.98 12.54 -13.62
C GLY A 270 2.34 13.23 -13.68
N SER A 271 2.78 13.77 -12.54
CA SER A 271 4.00 14.54 -12.41
C SER A 271 5.24 13.68 -12.63
N ASP A 272 6.20 14.20 -13.38
CA ASP A 272 7.56 13.65 -13.49
C ASP A 272 8.64 14.67 -13.06
N ARG A 273 8.27 15.66 -12.23
CA ARG A 273 9.19 16.75 -11.80
C ARG A 273 10.41 16.27 -11.00
N LYS A 274 10.35 15.06 -10.43
CA LYS A 274 11.45 14.41 -9.70
C LYS A 274 11.97 13.17 -10.44
N ALA A 275 11.65 13.00 -11.73
CA ALA A 275 12.00 11.81 -12.51
C ALA A 275 11.34 10.51 -12.02
N GLN A 276 10.23 10.60 -11.27
CA GLN A 276 9.51 9.43 -10.72
C GLN A 276 8.84 8.55 -11.79
N LEU A 277 8.70 9.01 -13.02
CA LEU A 277 8.20 8.27 -14.18
C LEU A 277 9.31 8.02 -15.23
N ALA A 278 10.50 8.57 -15.02
CA ALA A 278 11.60 8.48 -15.97
C ALA A 278 12.02 7.02 -16.22
N GLY A 279 12.16 6.65 -17.49
CA GLY A 279 12.62 5.32 -17.90
C GLY A 279 11.60 4.20 -17.75
N LEU A 280 10.41 4.42 -17.17
CA LEU A 280 9.43 3.32 -16.99
C LEU A 280 9.01 2.66 -18.31
N GLY A 281 8.97 3.41 -19.42
CA GLY A 281 8.64 2.88 -20.74
C GLY A 281 9.68 1.90 -21.33
N THR A 282 10.88 1.79 -20.74
CA THR A 282 11.91 0.82 -21.15
C THR A 282 11.82 -0.50 -20.37
N VAL A 283 11.05 -0.52 -19.28
CA VAL A 283 10.88 -1.72 -18.45
C VAL A 283 10.08 -2.77 -19.19
N ARG A 284 10.56 -4.01 -19.13
CA ARG A 284 9.86 -5.21 -19.57
C ARG A 284 9.95 -6.24 -18.45
N ALA A 285 8.99 -7.16 -18.38
CA ALA A 285 8.93 -8.20 -17.34
C ALA A 285 8.91 -7.64 -15.89
N ALA A 286 8.20 -6.53 -15.68
CA ALA A 286 7.87 -6.09 -14.33
C ALA A 286 6.93 -7.09 -13.66
N ARG A 287 7.20 -7.37 -12.38
CA ARG A 287 6.50 -8.38 -11.59
C ARG A 287 5.74 -7.78 -10.42
N ALA A 288 6.26 -6.69 -9.86
CA ALA A 288 5.61 -5.90 -8.83
C ALA A 288 6.06 -4.44 -8.94
N LEU A 289 5.24 -3.53 -8.41
CA LEU A 289 5.55 -2.12 -8.37
C LEU A 289 5.16 -1.52 -7.02
N ALA A 290 5.85 -0.45 -6.62
CA ALA A 290 5.47 0.37 -5.48
C ALA A 290 5.90 1.82 -5.73
N CYS A 291 5.18 2.77 -5.14
CA CYS A 291 5.47 4.19 -5.23
C CYS A 291 5.66 4.75 -3.83
N SER A 292 6.69 5.55 -3.67
CA SER A 292 6.78 6.55 -2.60
C SER A 292 6.13 7.84 -3.08
N TRP A 293 6.12 8.91 -2.28
CA TRP A 293 5.59 10.20 -2.70
C TRP A 293 6.29 10.75 -3.94
N SER A 294 7.60 10.51 -4.07
CA SER A 294 8.43 11.13 -5.11
C SER A 294 9.32 10.15 -5.91
N GLY A 295 9.04 8.85 -5.85
CA GLY A 295 9.77 7.84 -6.62
C GLY A 295 8.98 6.57 -6.88
N THR A 296 9.36 5.86 -7.95
CA THR A 296 8.78 4.59 -8.40
C THR A 296 9.82 3.50 -8.31
N TYR A 297 9.38 2.34 -7.82
CA TYR A 297 10.20 1.16 -7.61
C TYR A 297 9.56 -0.03 -8.29
N VAL A 298 10.36 -0.80 -9.03
CA VAL A 298 9.87 -1.89 -9.87
C VAL A 298 10.69 -3.14 -9.59
N LEU A 299 10.02 -4.23 -9.23
CA LEU A 299 10.64 -5.55 -9.18
C LEU A 299 10.57 -6.15 -10.58
N VAL A 300 11.72 -6.42 -11.19
CA VAL A 300 11.82 -7.00 -12.54
C VAL A 300 12.57 -8.32 -12.48
N ASP A 301 12.18 -9.29 -13.30
CA ASP A 301 12.99 -10.50 -13.47
C ASP A 301 14.30 -10.12 -14.18
N ALA A 302 15.45 -10.55 -13.65
CA ALA A 302 16.75 -10.12 -14.18
C ALA A 302 16.99 -10.70 -15.60
N PRO A 303 17.30 -9.86 -16.62
CA PRO A 303 17.66 -10.36 -17.93
C PRO A 303 19.10 -10.91 -17.92
N GLY A 304 19.24 -12.24 -18.04
CA GLY A 304 20.49 -12.92 -18.44
C GLY A 304 21.46 -13.30 -17.30
N ALA A 305 21.62 -14.62 -17.13
CA ALA A 305 22.74 -15.47 -16.66
C ALA A 305 23.82 -15.01 -15.62
N ARG A 306 23.83 -13.79 -15.08
CA ARG A 306 24.83 -13.36 -14.07
C ARG A 306 24.24 -12.94 -12.72
N ARG A 307 22.93 -12.71 -12.63
CA ARG A 307 22.21 -12.52 -11.36
C ARG A 307 21.04 -13.50 -11.34
N GLU A 308 21.05 -14.44 -10.39
CA GLU A 308 20.06 -15.53 -10.31
C GLU A 308 18.73 -15.13 -9.65
N GLY A 309 18.33 -13.85 -9.70
CA GLY A 309 17.07 -13.43 -9.08
C GLY A 309 16.53 -12.08 -9.54
N PRO A 310 15.25 -11.79 -9.25
CA PRO A 310 14.63 -10.51 -9.54
C PRO A 310 15.40 -9.36 -8.89
N VAL A 311 15.49 -8.24 -9.60
CA VAL A 311 16.16 -7.01 -9.14
C VAL A 311 15.15 -5.89 -8.98
N VAL A 312 15.44 -4.96 -8.05
CA VAL A 312 14.66 -3.75 -7.90
C VAL A 312 15.27 -2.66 -8.78
N LEU A 313 14.46 -2.03 -9.61
CA LEU A 313 14.77 -0.79 -10.29
C LEU A 313 14.13 0.38 -9.52
N SER A 314 14.83 1.51 -9.43
CA SER A 314 14.28 2.71 -8.79
C SER A 314 14.52 3.95 -9.65
N THR A 315 13.57 4.89 -9.63
CA THR A 315 13.65 6.21 -10.25
C THR A 315 12.88 7.23 -9.42
N GLY A 316 13.25 8.51 -9.50
CA GLY A 316 12.64 9.55 -8.66
C GLY A 316 13.64 10.40 -7.89
N SER A 317 13.18 10.98 -6.78
CA SER A 317 14.02 11.73 -5.85
C SER A 317 15.05 10.83 -5.19
N GLY A 318 16.31 11.28 -5.12
CA GLY A 318 17.37 10.65 -4.33
C GLY A 318 17.89 11.53 -3.18
N ALA A 319 17.18 12.62 -2.86
CA ALA A 319 17.65 13.67 -1.94
C ALA A 319 17.93 13.17 -0.51
N ARG A 320 17.28 12.07 -0.10
CA ARG A 320 17.33 11.44 1.23
C ARG A 320 17.57 9.93 1.10
N GLY A 321 18.32 9.52 0.08
CA GLY A 321 18.66 8.11 -0.12
C GLY A 321 17.54 7.24 -0.70
N GLN A 322 16.40 7.79 -1.12
CA GLN A 322 15.23 7.00 -1.52
C GLN A 322 15.50 6.07 -2.71
N LEU A 323 16.47 6.41 -3.57
CA LEU A 323 16.87 5.55 -4.68
C LEU A 323 17.59 4.26 -4.25
N GLY A 324 18.14 4.19 -3.03
CA GLY A 324 18.79 2.98 -2.50
C GLY A 324 20.12 2.62 -3.14
N ARG A 325 20.74 3.58 -3.84
CA ARG A 325 22.00 3.43 -4.55
C ARG A 325 22.82 4.70 -4.41
N HIS A 326 24.14 4.56 -4.45
CA HIS A 326 25.03 5.72 -4.56
C HIS A 326 24.68 6.52 -5.81
N HIS A 327 24.52 7.83 -5.64
CA HIS A 327 24.11 8.75 -6.70
C HIS A 327 25.05 9.94 -6.72
N GLU A 328 25.69 10.16 -7.87
CA GLU A 328 26.44 11.37 -8.16
C GLU A 328 25.84 12.08 -9.38
N GLY A 329 25.41 13.34 -9.20
CA GLY A 329 25.01 14.24 -10.29
C GLY A 329 23.68 13.90 -11.01
N ALA A 330 23.33 14.67 -12.05
CA ALA A 330 22.02 14.57 -12.71
C ALA A 330 21.69 13.19 -13.33
N ALA A 331 22.69 12.34 -13.58
CA ALA A 331 22.54 11.03 -14.21
C ALA A 331 21.82 9.99 -13.33
N GLY A 332 21.92 10.07 -12.01
CA GLY A 332 21.34 9.04 -11.16
C GLY A 332 19.82 9.14 -10.93
N ALA A 333 19.17 10.19 -11.45
CA ALA A 333 17.71 10.32 -11.47
C ALA A 333 17.05 9.41 -12.53
N MET A 334 17.85 8.77 -13.41
CA MET A 334 17.37 7.78 -14.36
C MET A 334 17.08 6.44 -13.65
N LEU A 335 16.14 5.68 -14.20
CA LEU A 335 15.83 4.32 -13.75
C LEU A 335 17.08 3.44 -13.76
N ALA A 336 17.46 2.89 -12.61
CA ALA A 336 18.58 1.98 -12.50
C ALA A 336 18.35 0.93 -11.39
N ALA A 337 19.21 -0.08 -11.35
CA ALA A 337 19.12 -1.15 -10.36
C ALA A 337 19.55 -0.69 -8.96
N VAL A 338 18.88 -1.23 -7.96
CA VAL A 338 19.26 -1.17 -6.55
C VAL A 338 20.07 -2.42 -6.23
N GLU A 339 21.22 -2.25 -5.60
CA GLU A 339 22.02 -3.37 -5.11
C GLU A 339 21.60 -3.73 -3.70
N VAL A 340 21.19 -4.98 -3.49
CA VAL A 340 21.03 -5.56 -2.16
C VAL A 340 22.35 -6.27 -1.84
N PRO A 341 23.14 -5.79 -0.88
CA PRO A 341 24.46 -6.35 -0.58
C PRO A 341 24.43 -7.87 -0.35
N SER A 342 25.39 -8.56 -0.98
CA SER A 342 25.59 -10.00 -0.84
C SER A 342 27.08 -10.33 -0.84
N ALA A 343 27.50 -11.27 0.01
CA ALA A 343 28.84 -11.85 -0.09
C ALA A 343 28.96 -12.66 -1.40
N PRO A 344 30.17 -12.80 -1.99
CA PRO A 344 30.38 -13.66 -3.15
C PRO A 344 29.87 -15.09 -2.89
N GLY A 345 29.04 -15.64 -3.80
CA GLY A 345 28.41 -16.95 -3.64
C GLY A 345 27.27 -17.00 -2.61
N SER A 346 26.72 -15.84 -2.23
CA SER A 346 25.55 -15.70 -1.36
C SER A 346 24.54 -14.73 -1.97
N GLU A 347 24.27 -14.90 -3.26
CA GLU A 347 23.32 -14.10 -4.02
C GLU A 347 21.94 -14.09 -3.35
N ARG A 348 21.21 -12.98 -3.55
CA ARG A 348 19.89 -12.76 -2.95
C ARG A 348 18.87 -12.49 -4.04
N ALA A 349 17.72 -13.14 -3.91
CA ALA A 349 16.56 -12.89 -4.75
C ALA A 349 15.56 -12.01 -3.98
N VAL A 350 15.25 -10.83 -4.51
CA VAL A 350 14.19 -9.98 -3.96
C VAL A 350 12.83 -10.58 -4.30
N ARG A 351 11.93 -10.66 -3.29
CA ARG A 351 10.62 -11.30 -3.42
C ARG A 351 9.45 -10.34 -3.28
N ARG A 352 9.56 -9.35 -2.40
CA ARG A 352 8.53 -8.35 -2.12
C ARG A 352 9.17 -6.98 -1.98
N LEU A 353 8.37 -5.96 -2.28
CA LEU A 353 8.74 -4.56 -2.28
C LEU A 353 7.53 -3.77 -1.78
N VAL A 354 7.73 -2.93 -0.77
CA VAL A 354 6.74 -1.97 -0.29
C VAL A 354 7.42 -0.62 -0.08
N CYS A 355 6.64 0.45 -0.17
CA CYS A 355 7.14 1.81 0.00
C CYS A 355 6.30 2.53 1.04
N GLY A 356 6.97 3.36 1.84
CA GLY A 356 6.30 4.40 2.57
C GLY A 356 6.36 5.74 1.86
N SER A 357 6.25 6.83 2.62
CA SER A 357 6.28 8.19 2.06
C SER A 357 7.54 8.47 1.25
N GLU A 358 8.71 8.12 1.79
CA GLU A 358 10.03 8.39 1.19
C GLU A 358 11.05 7.30 1.56
N HIS A 359 10.59 6.11 1.94
CA HIS A 359 11.43 4.95 2.27
C HIS A 359 10.91 3.66 1.65
N VAL A 360 11.77 2.65 1.57
CA VAL A 360 11.50 1.38 0.89
C VAL A 360 11.91 0.21 1.75
N LEU A 361 11.09 -0.84 1.75
CA LEU A 361 11.42 -2.13 2.32
C LEU A 361 11.32 -3.22 1.25
N VAL A 362 12.22 -4.20 1.34
CA VAL A 362 12.18 -5.41 0.52
C VAL A 362 12.39 -6.65 1.37
N THR A 363 11.77 -7.77 0.97
CA THR A 363 12.19 -9.09 1.44
C THR A 363 13.18 -9.69 0.45
N ALA A 364 14.30 -10.19 0.93
CA ALA A 364 15.31 -10.86 0.13
C ALA A 364 15.59 -12.25 0.70
N GLU A 365 15.70 -13.24 -0.18
CA GLU A 365 16.01 -14.62 0.19
C GLU A 365 17.37 -15.01 -0.39
N PRO A 366 18.28 -15.62 0.41
CA PRO A 366 19.49 -16.22 -0.12
C PRO A 366 19.16 -17.31 -1.15
N VAL A 367 19.79 -17.26 -2.33
CA VAL A 367 19.56 -18.22 -3.43
C VAL A 367 19.98 -19.64 -3.03
N ALA A 368 21.05 -19.76 -2.25
CA ALA A 368 21.53 -21.02 -1.70
C ALA A 368 20.61 -21.63 -0.61
N GLY A 369 19.50 -20.97 -0.27
CA GLY A 369 18.63 -21.32 0.84
C GLY A 369 19.04 -20.64 2.14
N GLY A 370 18.06 -20.31 2.97
CA GLY A 370 18.29 -19.59 4.22
C GLY A 370 17.04 -18.87 4.70
N GLU A 371 17.21 -18.05 5.73
CA GLU A 371 16.12 -17.22 6.25
C GLU A 371 15.82 -16.04 5.34
N VAL A 372 14.54 -15.68 5.26
CA VAL A 372 14.09 -14.45 4.60
C VAL A 372 14.59 -13.25 5.40
N GLU A 373 15.28 -12.34 4.73
CA GLU A 373 15.80 -11.11 5.31
C GLU A 373 14.91 -9.93 4.89
N VAL A 374 14.82 -8.91 5.75
CA VAL A 374 14.24 -7.61 5.38
C VAL A 374 15.37 -6.61 5.22
N TRP A 375 15.36 -5.89 4.10
CA TRP A 375 16.28 -4.82 3.78
C TRP A 375 15.51 -3.53 3.52
N GLY A 376 16.11 -2.38 3.78
CA GLY A 376 15.48 -1.10 3.48
C GLY A 376 16.46 0.05 3.36
N TRP A 377 15.94 1.15 2.83
CA TRP A 377 16.67 2.39 2.54
C TRP A 377 15.70 3.57 2.39
N GLY A 378 16.25 4.77 2.28
CA GLY A 378 15.53 6.03 2.11
C GLY A 378 15.50 6.89 3.35
N TRP A 379 14.55 7.81 3.36
CA TRP A 379 14.37 8.79 4.43
C TRP A 379 13.98 8.11 5.74
N ASN A 380 14.60 8.52 6.84
CA ASN A 380 14.50 7.83 8.12
C ASN A 380 14.29 8.78 9.31
N GLU A 381 13.81 10.00 9.09
CA GLU A 381 13.72 11.04 10.13
C GLU A 381 12.88 10.64 11.36
N HIS A 382 11.91 9.73 11.19
CA HIS A 382 11.11 9.16 12.29
C HIS A 382 11.61 7.80 12.77
N GLY A 383 12.78 7.34 12.31
CA GLY A 383 13.29 6.00 12.58
C GLY A 383 12.50 4.89 11.91
N ASN A 384 11.80 5.18 10.81
CA ASN A 384 10.94 4.26 10.08
C ASN A 384 11.65 3.08 9.42
N LEU A 385 12.98 3.08 9.36
CA LEU A 385 13.77 1.90 8.96
C LEU A 385 14.19 1.03 10.15
N GLY A 386 13.91 1.44 11.40
CA GLY A 386 14.18 0.62 12.58
C GLY A 386 15.68 0.38 12.85
N THR A 387 16.55 1.28 12.36
CA THR A 387 18.03 1.16 12.43
C THR A 387 18.62 1.58 13.79
N GLY A 388 17.80 2.03 14.73
CA GLY A 388 18.22 2.54 16.04
C GLY A 388 18.43 4.06 16.08
N GLY A 389 18.23 4.76 14.96
CA GLY A 389 18.33 6.21 14.87
C GLY A 389 17.52 6.79 13.71
N THR A 390 17.70 8.08 13.47
CA THR A 390 16.91 8.87 12.51
C THR A 390 17.69 9.27 11.25
N GLU A 391 18.89 8.72 11.09
CA GLU A 391 19.76 9.01 9.94
C GLU A 391 19.24 8.33 8.68
N ASP A 392 19.19 9.09 7.58
CA ASP A 392 18.78 8.60 6.27
C ASP A 392 19.71 7.48 5.78
N VAL A 393 19.14 6.47 5.13
CA VAL A 393 19.87 5.28 4.68
C VAL A 393 19.98 5.31 3.15
N TYR A 394 21.18 5.55 2.64
CA TYR A 394 21.39 5.81 1.20
C TYR A 394 21.50 4.55 0.33
N VAL A 395 21.76 3.39 0.94
CA VAL A 395 21.91 2.10 0.26
C VAL A 395 21.20 1.01 1.04
N ALA A 396 20.74 -0.04 0.36
CA ALA A 396 20.01 -1.13 0.99
C ALA A 396 20.77 -1.68 2.20
N THR A 397 20.15 -1.58 3.38
CA THR A 397 20.70 -2.01 4.67
C THR A 397 19.82 -3.10 5.27
N LYS A 398 20.42 -4.13 5.84
CA LYS A 398 19.69 -5.24 6.47
C LYS A 398 19.02 -4.75 7.74
N LEU A 399 17.69 -4.89 7.79
CA LEU A 399 16.83 -4.46 8.89
C LEU A 399 16.35 -5.63 9.75
N TRP A 400 16.26 -6.83 9.18
CA TRP A 400 15.84 -8.03 9.91
C TRP A 400 16.45 -9.32 9.31
N PRO A 401 16.85 -10.30 10.15
CA PRO A 401 16.99 -10.22 11.60
C PRO A 401 18.20 -9.36 12.01
N ARG A 402 18.09 -8.65 13.15
CA ARG A 402 19.19 -7.87 13.75
C ARG A 402 20.00 -8.75 14.69
N HIS A 403 21.25 -9.02 14.31
CA HIS A 403 22.32 -9.58 15.15
C HIS A 403 21.87 -10.59 16.24
N GLY A 404 21.15 -11.64 15.87
CA GLY A 404 20.87 -12.81 16.72
C GLY A 404 19.80 -12.65 17.81
N ALA A 405 19.21 -11.48 18.01
CA ALA A 405 18.14 -11.25 18.99
C ALA A 405 16.73 -11.39 18.39
N ASP A 406 16.61 -11.19 17.08
CA ASP A 406 15.36 -11.28 16.34
C ASP A 406 15.08 -12.73 15.93
N GLY A 407 13.98 -13.31 16.42
CA GLY A 407 13.56 -14.68 16.10
C GLY A 407 12.28 -14.75 15.28
N GLY A 408 12.14 -15.81 14.48
CA GLY A 408 10.95 -16.12 13.69
C GLY A 408 11.13 -15.90 12.19
N ARG A 409 10.37 -16.66 11.39
CA ARG A 409 10.41 -16.58 9.93
C ARG A 409 9.61 -15.37 9.46
N VAL A 410 10.20 -14.48 8.67
CA VAL A 410 9.48 -13.35 8.06
C VAL A 410 8.36 -13.89 7.16
N VAL A 411 7.13 -13.42 7.38
CA VAL A 411 5.94 -13.79 6.60
C VAL A 411 5.30 -12.60 5.89
N GLY A 412 5.67 -11.38 6.27
CA GLY A 412 5.15 -10.17 5.64
C GLY A 412 5.94 -8.93 6.00
N ILE A 413 5.85 -7.93 5.12
CA ILE A 413 6.30 -6.56 5.35
C ILE A 413 5.18 -5.62 4.93
N GLY A 414 5.09 -4.48 5.58
CA GLY A 414 4.17 -3.39 5.24
C GLY A 414 4.84 -2.05 5.40
N ALA A 415 4.33 -1.03 4.73
CA ALA A 415 4.77 0.35 4.89
C ALA A 415 3.57 1.30 4.76
N GLY A 416 3.54 2.34 5.60
CA GLY A 416 2.57 3.44 5.59
C GLY A 416 3.27 4.73 5.22
N CYS A 417 2.81 5.91 5.63
CA CYS A 417 3.58 7.14 5.38
C CYS A 417 4.97 7.09 6.07
N GLY A 418 5.04 7.53 7.32
CA GLY A 418 6.27 7.48 8.12
C GLY A 418 6.46 6.17 8.87
N THR A 419 5.87 5.06 8.44
CA THR A 419 5.75 3.83 9.25
C THR A 419 6.12 2.58 8.47
N SER A 420 6.66 1.59 9.18
CA SER A 420 7.09 0.31 8.63
C SER A 420 6.68 -0.84 9.53
N TRP A 421 6.40 -2.01 8.94
CA TRP A 421 6.01 -3.22 9.67
C TRP A 421 6.73 -4.46 9.18
N ILE A 422 7.07 -5.35 10.11
CA ILE A 422 7.60 -6.69 9.86
C ILE A 422 6.75 -7.70 10.62
N ALA A 423 6.18 -8.65 9.88
CA ALA A 423 5.45 -9.78 10.44
C ALA A 423 6.30 -11.04 10.41
N VAL A 424 6.34 -11.75 11.53
CA VAL A 424 7.10 -13.01 11.68
C VAL A 424 6.22 -14.12 12.24
N ALA A 425 6.47 -15.35 11.79
CA ALA A 425 5.87 -16.55 12.34
C ALA A 425 6.87 -17.27 13.25
N ARG A 426 6.40 -17.66 14.44
CA ARG A 426 7.15 -18.51 15.38
C ARG A 426 6.37 -19.80 15.67
N PRO A 427 7.04 -20.92 15.94
CA PRO A 427 6.35 -22.10 16.46
C PRO A 427 5.54 -21.71 17.71
N SER A 428 4.29 -22.16 17.80
CA SER A 428 3.55 -22.05 19.05
C SER A 428 4.28 -22.82 20.16
N ALA A 429 4.33 -22.23 21.36
CA ALA A 429 4.94 -22.85 22.54
C ALA A 429 4.24 -24.14 22.95
#